data_AF-A0A2J8X4X2-F1
#
_entry.id   AF-A0A2J8X4X2-F1
#
_cell.length_a   1.000
_cell.length_b   1.000
_cell.length_c   1.000
_cell.angle_alpha   90.00
_cell.angle_beta   90.00
_cell.angle_gamma   90.00
#
_symmetry.space_group_name_H-M   'P 1'
#
loop_
_entity.id
_entity.type
_entity.pdbx_description
1 polymer ?
#
loop_
_entity_poly.entity_id
_entity_poly.type
_entity_poly.pdbx_seq_one_letter_code
_entity_poly.pdbx_strand_id
1 'polypeptide(L)'
;MARWITTKRQKYGVAIYNYNASQDVELSLQIGDTVHILEMYEGWYRGYTLQNKSKKGIFPETYIHLKEATVEDLGQHETVIPGELPLVQELTSTLREWAVIWRKLYVNNKLTLFHQLQQMTYSLIEWRSQILSGTLPKDELAELKKKVTAKIDHGNRMLGLDLVVRDDNGNILDPDETSTIALFKAHEVASKRIEEKIQEEKSILQNLDLRGQSIFSTIHTYGLYVNFKNFVCNIGEDAELFMALYDPDQSTFISENYLIRWGSNGMPKEIEKLNNLQAVFTDLSSMDLIRPRVSLVCQVVRVGHMELKEGKKHTCGLRRPFGVAVMDITDIIHGKVDDEEKQHFIPFQQIAMETYIRQRQLIMSPLITSHMIGENEPLTSVLNKVIAAKEVNHKGQGLWVSLKLLPGDLTQVQKNFSHLVDRSTAIARKMGFPEIILPGDVRNDIYVTLIHGEFDKGKKKTPKNVEVTMSVHDEEGKLLEKAIHPGAGYEGISEYKSVVYYQVKQPCWYETVKVSIAIEEVTRCHIRFTFRHRSSQETRDKSERAFGVAFVKLMNPDGTTLQDGRHDLVVYK
;
A
#
# COMPACT_ATOMS: atom_id res chain seq x y z
N MET A 1 -14.15 -38.49 -51.39
CA MET A 1 -13.07 -37.90 -50.56
C MET A 1 -13.53 -36.51 -50.17
N ALA A 2 -13.84 -36.30 -48.90
CA ALA A 2 -14.20 -34.97 -48.42
C ALA A 2 -12.94 -34.08 -48.51
N ARG A 3 -13.13 -32.83 -48.97
CA ARG A 3 -12.04 -31.93 -49.38
C ARG A 3 -11.99 -30.74 -48.42
N TRP A 4 -10.79 -30.22 -48.17
CA TRP A 4 -10.59 -28.94 -47.50
C TRP A 4 -11.31 -27.83 -48.27
N ILE A 5 -12.04 -26.99 -47.55
CA ILE A 5 -12.85 -25.91 -48.12
C ILE A 5 -12.21 -24.58 -47.74
N THR A 6 -11.85 -23.76 -48.73
CA THR A 6 -11.31 -22.42 -48.48
C THR A 6 -12.32 -21.56 -47.72
N THR A 7 -11.89 -20.96 -46.61
CA THR A 7 -12.76 -20.13 -45.79
C THR A 7 -13.00 -18.78 -46.48
N LYS A 8 -14.27 -18.32 -46.52
CA LYS A 8 -14.64 -17.02 -47.11
C LYS A 8 -14.87 -15.92 -46.07
N ARG A 9 -15.25 -16.30 -44.85
CA ARG A 9 -15.58 -15.38 -43.75
C ARG A 9 -14.69 -15.59 -42.53
N GLN A 10 -14.41 -16.84 -42.17
CA GLN A 10 -13.48 -17.17 -41.09
C GLN A 10 -12.04 -17.04 -41.57
N LYS A 11 -11.50 -15.83 -41.57
CA LYS A 11 -10.12 -15.54 -42.00
C LYS A 11 -9.19 -15.22 -40.83
N TYR A 12 -9.74 -14.73 -39.72
CA TYR A 12 -8.98 -14.30 -38.56
C TYR A 12 -9.55 -14.86 -37.26
N GLY A 13 -8.67 -15.31 -36.37
CA GLY A 13 -9.07 -15.79 -35.05
C GLY A 13 -7.94 -15.69 -34.04
N VAL A 14 -8.31 -15.88 -32.77
CA VAL A 14 -7.39 -15.96 -31.64
C VAL A 14 -7.57 -17.30 -30.92
N ALA A 15 -6.48 -17.96 -30.56
CA ALA A 15 -6.51 -19.17 -29.77
C ALA A 15 -6.99 -18.86 -28.34
N ILE A 16 -8.04 -19.55 -27.88
CA ILE A 16 -8.60 -19.42 -26.52
C ILE A 16 -8.13 -20.54 -25.58
N TYR A 17 -7.48 -21.57 -26.11
CA TYR A 17 -6.87 -22.66 -25.36
C TYR A 17 -5.50 -23.04 -25.94
N ASN A 18 -4.64 -23.61 -25.10
CA ASN A 18 -3.35 -24.15 -25.55
C ASN A 18 -3.59 -25.46 -26.30
N TYR A 19 -3.05 -25.56 -27.51
CA TYR A 19 -3.10 -26.75 -28.34
C TYR A 19 -1.69 -27.25 -28.63
N ASN A 20 -1.37 -28.47 -28.18
CA ASN A 20 -0.09 -29.11 -28.47
C ASN A 20 -0.28 -30.05 -29.67
N ALA A 21 0.50 -29.83 -30.73
CA ALA A 21 0.45 -30.66 -31.93
C ALA A 21 0.87 -32.10 -31.61
N SER A 22 0.04 -33.06 -32.02
CA SER A 22 0.31 -34.50 -31.90
C SER A 22 0.96 -35.08 -33.16
N GLN A 23 0.85 -34.37 -34.29
CA GLN A 23 1.39 -34.76 -35.59
C GLN A 23 2.09 -33.59 -36.28
N ASP A 24 3.00 -33.87 -37.21
CA ASP A 24 3.75 -32.84 -37.95
C ASP A 24 2.87 -31.93 -38.82
N VAL A 25 1.68 -32.42 -39.20
CA VAL A 25 0.68 -31.66 -39.97
C VAL A 25 -0.09 -30.66 -39.10
N GLU A 26 -0.03 -30.81 -37.78
CA GLU A 26 -0.74 -29.97 -36.82
C GLU A 26 0.11 -28.77 -36.39
N LEU A 27 -0.55 -27.63 -36.15
CA LEU A 27 0.09 -26.42 -35.67
C LEU A 27 -0.18 -26.27 -34.18
N SER A 28 0.88 -26.26 -33.36
CA SER A 28 0.75 -25.94 -31.93
C SER A 28 0.37 -24.47 -31.76
N LEU A 29 -0.54 -24.20 -30.82
CA LEU A 29 -1.03 -22.87 -30.50
C LEU A 29 -0.95 -22.62 -29.00
N GLN A 30 -0.59 -21.41 -28.61
CA GLN A 30 -0.72 -20.92 -27.24
C GLN A 30 -1.94 -20.00 -27.11
N ILE A 31 -2.51 -19.93 -25.90
CA ILE A 31 -3.59 -18.99 -25.59
C ILE A 31 -3.15 -17.58 -25.98
N GLY A 32 -3.95 -16.91 -26.80
CA GLY A 32 -3.68 -15.57 -27.31
C GLY A 32 -2.94 -15.52 -28.66
N ASP A 33 -2.55 -16.66 -29.24
CA ASP A 33 -1.99 -16.70 -30.58
C ASP A 33 -3.02 -16.27 -31.62
N THR A 34 -2.62 -15.35 -32.49
CA THR A 34 -3.45 -14.86 -33.58
C THR A 34 -3.15 -15.65 -34.85
N VAL A 35 -4.20 -16.18 -35.48
CA VAL A 35 -4.10 -17.10 -36.62
C VAL A 35 -4.80 -16.54 -37.85
N HIS A 36 -4.18 -16.76 -39.02
CA HIS A 36 -4.83 -16.62 -40.31
C HIS A 36 -5.36 -17.99 -40.72
N ILE A 37 -6.68 -18.09 -40.87
CA ILE A 37 -7.39 -19.30 -41.30
C ILE A 37 -7.57 -19.28 -42.81
N LEU A 38 -7.06 -20.30 -43.49
CA LEU A 38 -7.11 -20.44 -44.96
C LEU A 38 -8.21 -21.40 -45.40
N GLU A 39 -8.31 -22.55 -44.72
CA GLU A 39 -9.21 -23.64 -45.08
C GLU A 39 -9.86 -24.25 -43.83
N MET A 40 -11.01 -24.89 -44.00
CA MET A 40 -11.70 -25.65 -42.97
C MET A 40 -12.08 -27.05 -43.45
N TYR A 41 -12.09 -28.01 -42.53
CA TYR A 41 -12.48 -29.39 -42.77
C TYR A 41 -12.90 -30.07 -41.46
N GLU A 42 -14.15 -30.55 -41.37
CA GLU A 42 -14.66 -31.37 -40.24
C GLU A 42 -14.24 -30.91 -38.83
N GLY A 43 -14.45 -29.63 -38.50
CA GLY A 43 -14.12 -29.08 -37.18
C GLY A 43 -12.63 -28.74 -36.98
N TRP A 44 -11.84 -28.76 -38.05
CA TRP A 44 -10.46 -28.29 -38.08
C TRP A 44 -10.31 -27.09 -39.01
N TYR A 45 -9.45 -26.17 -38.61
CA TYR A 45 -8.93 -25.10 -39.44
C TYR A 45 -7.52 -25.43 -39.91
N ARG A 46 -7.17 -24.95 -41.09
CA ARG A 46 -5.80 -24.95 -41.61
C ARG A 46 -5.35 -23.53 -41.82
N GLY A 47 -4.17 -23.20 -41.32
CA GLY A 47 -3.68 -21.83 -41.30
C GLY A 47 -2.26 -21.72 -40.79
N TYR A 48 -1.90 -20.53 -40.37
CA TYR A 48 -0.61 -20.22 -39.75
C TYR A 48 -0.77 -19.11 -38.70
N THR A 49 0.17 -19.01 -37.76
CA THR A 49 0.19 -17.90 -36.79
C THR A 49 0.71 -16.63 -37.46
N LEU A 50 0.16 -15.46 -37.12
CA LEU A 50 0.62 -14.20 -37.70
C LEU A 50 2.09 -13.88 -37.38
N GLN A 51 2.64 -14.47 -36.32
CA GLN A 51 4.06 -14.38 -35.96
C GLN A 51 4.96 -15.25 -36.85
N ASN A 52 4.43 -16.34 -37.42
CA ASN A 52 5.21 -17.29 -38.20
C ASN A 52 4.45 -17.78 -39.44
N LYS A 53 4.50 -16.98 -40.52
CA LYS A 53 3.79 -17.23 -41.77
C LYS A 53 4.28 -18.46 -42.54
N SER A 54 5.52 -18.91 -42.30
CA SER A 54 6.12 -20.03 -43.04
C SER A 54 5.62 -21.39 -42.52
N LYS A 55 5.22 -21.47 -41.26
CA LYS A 55 4.72 -22.72 -40.65
C LYS A 55 3.21 -22.81 -40.77
N LYS A 56 2.73 -23.55 -41.77
CA LYS A 56 1.31 -23.88 -41.96
C LYS A 56 0.99 -25.22 -41.32
N GLY A 57 -0.17 -25.32 -40.68
CA GLY A 57 -0.67 -26.58 -40.13
C GLY A 57 -2.15 -26.52 -39.81
N ILE A 58 -2.69 -27.64 -39.31
CA ILE A 58 -4.09 -27.76 -38.91
C ILE A 58 -4.24 -27.58 -37.39
N PHE A 59 -5.36 -27.02 -36.95
CA PHE A 59 -5.70 -26.80 -35.55
C PHE A 59 -7.22 -26.88 -35.33
N PRO A 60 -7.69 -27.29 -34.15
CA PRO A 60 -9.13 -27.47 -33.91
C PRO A 60 -9.89 -26.15 -33.97
N GLU A 61 -11.06 -26.14 -34.61
CA GLU A 61 -11.97 -25.00 -34.67
C GLU A 61 -12.42 -24.56 -33.27
N THR A 62 -12.67 -25.51 -32.37
CA THR A 62 -13.14 -25.26 -31.00
C THR A 62 -12.13 -24.50 -30.12
N TYR A 63 -10.87 -24.42 -30.55
CA TYR A 63 -9.79 -23.73 -29.83
C TYR A 63 -9.63 -22.28 -30.30
N ILE A 64 -10.41 -21.85 -31.31
CA ILE A 64 -10.26 -20.55 -31.95
C ILE A 64 -11.52 -19.71 -31.75
N HIS A 65 -11.34 -18.51 -31.20
CA HIS A 65 -12.36 -17.47 -31.22
C HIS A 65 -12.17 -16.58 -32.45
N LEU A 66 -13.15 -16.57 -33.34
CA LEU A 66 -13.13 -15.76 -34.56
C LEU A 66 -13.18 -14.26 -34.22
N LYS A 67 -12.43 -13.46 -34.97
CA LYS A 67 -12.40 -12.00 -34.82
C LYS A 67 -12.65 -11.34 -36.17
N GLU A 68 -13.21 -10.13 -36.13
CA GLU A 68 -13.42 -9.34 -37.33
C GLU A 68 -12.08 -8.91 -37.94
N ALA A 69 -12.00 -9.02 -39.26
CA ALA A 69 -10.85 -8.60 -40.04
C ALA A 69 -11.27 -8.28 -41.48
N THR A 70 -10.59 -7.32 -42.09
CA THR A 70 -10.64 -7.05 -43.52
C THR A 70 -9.55 -7.86 -44.22
N VAL A 71 -9.81 -8.30 -45.45
CA VAL A 71 -8.83 -9.03 -46.26
C VAL A 71 -8.48 -8.18 -47.45
N GLU A 72 -7.21 -7.83 -47.56
CA GLU A 72 -6.63 -7.14 -48.71
C GLU A 72 -5.88 -8.13 -49.61
N ASP A 73 -5.90 -7.84 -50.90
CA ASP A 73 -5.30 -8.62 -51.98
C ASP A 73 -5.93 -10.03 -52.18
N LEU A 74 -7.01 -10.08 -52.98
CA LEU A 74 -7.74 -11.31 -53.32
C LEU A 74 -6.93 -12.15 -54.34
N GLY A 75 -5.92 -12.87 -53.85
CA GLY A 75 -5.02 -13.69 -54.67
C GLY A 75 -4.23 -14.74 -53.89
N GLN A 76 -3.00 -15.06 -54.33
CA GLN A 76 -2.12 -16.02 -53.65
C GLN A 76 -1.49 -15.46 -52.35
N HIS A 77 -1.63 -14.15 -52.09
CA HIS A 77 -1.06 -13.43 -50.96
C HIS A 77 -2.15 -12.70 -50.15
N GLU A 78 -3.21 -13.40 -49.76
CA GLU A 78 -4.25 -12.84 -48.89
C GLU A 78 -3.61 -12.27 -47.61
N THR A 79 -3.83 -10.97 -47.35
CA THR A 79 -3.38 -10.29 -46.15
C THR A 79 -4.57 -9.96 -45.27
N VAL A 80 -4.56 -10.48 -44.04
CA VAL A 80 -5.62 -10.27 -43.06
C VAL A 80 -5.25 -9.10 -42.16
N ILE A 81 -6.09 -8.07 -42.18
CA ILE A 81 -5.97 -6.87 -41.37
C ILE A 81 -7.04 -6.95 -40.27
N PRO A 82 -6.67 -7.08 -38.99
CA PRO A 82 -7.64 -7.13 -37.90
C PRO A 82 -8.53 -5.87 -37.89
N GLY A 83 -9.82 -6.01 -37.57
CA GLY A 83 -10.75 -4.89 -37.44
C GLY A 83 -10.54 -4.04 -36.17
N GLU A 84 -9.60 -4.44 -35.31
CA GLU A 84 -9.19 -3.66 -34.14
C GLU A 84 -8.52 -2.36 -34.57
N LEU A 85 -8.72 -1.29 -33.79
CA LEU A 85 -8.08 0.01 -34.01
C LEU A 85 -6.57 -0.16 -34.26
N PRO A 86 -5.97 0.47 -35.30
CA PRO A 86 -4.55 0.32 -35.61
C PRO A 86 -3.62 0.55 -34.42
N LEU A 87 -3.96 1.51 -33.56
CA LEU A 87 -3.22 1.78 -32.32
C LEU A 87 -3.19 0.59 -31.35
N VAL A 88 -4.25 -0.21 -31.26
CA VAL A 88 -4.30 -1.41 -30.41
C VAL A 88 -3.38 -2.50 -30.95
N GLN A 89 -3.30 -2.62 -32.28
CA GLN A 89 -2.39 -3.55 -32.94
C GLN A 89 -0.94 -3.14 -32.68
N GLU A 90 -0.63 -1.86 -32.85
CA GLU A 90 0.67 -1.28 -32.55
C GLU A 90 1.07 -1.50 -31.09
N LEU A 91 0.22 -1.11 -30.14
CA LEU A 91 0.38 -1.36 -28.70
C LEU A 91 0.75 -2.82 -28.41
N THR A 92 0.02 -3.75 -29.02
CA THR A 92 0.22 -5.19 -28.81
C THR A 92 1.58 -5.65 -29.37
N SER A 93 1.99 -5.12 -30.52
CA SER A 93 3.30 -5.38 -31.12
C SER A 93 4.44 -4.82 -30.26
N THR A 94 4.35 -3.54 -29.86
CA THR A 94 5.33 -2.87 -29.00
C THR A 94 5.52 -3.63 -27.69
N LEU A 95 4.44 -4.03 -27.02
CA LEU A 95 4.51 -4.80 -25.77
C LEU A 95 5.21 -6.16 -25.95
N ARG A 96 4.99 -6.85 -27.09
CA ARG A 96 5.66 -8.12 -27.38
C ARG A 96 7.16 -7.93 -27.60
N GLU A 97 7.54 -6.89 -28.34
CA GLU A 97 8.95 -6.54 -28.57
C GLU A 97 9.65 -6.15 -27.27
N TRP A 98 9.02 -5.26 -26.50
CA TRP A 98 9.52 -4.81 -25.20
C TRP A 98 9.65 -5.99 -24.22
N ALA A 99 8.73 -6.95 -24.21
CA ALA A 99 8.83 -8.12 -23.34
C ALA A 99 10.09 -8.95 -23.59
N VAL A 100 10.56 -9.05 -24.85
CA VAL A 100 11.82 -9.73 -25.18
C VAL A 100 13.01 -8.95 -24.62
N ILE A 101 13.01 -7.63 -24.79
CA ILE A 101 14.08 -6.74 -24.31
C ILE A 101 14.08 -6.69 -22.78
N TRP A 102 12.91 -6.66 -22.15
CA TRP A 102 12.73 -6.63 -20.71
C TRP A 102 13.39 -7.82 -20.01
N ARG A 103 13.21 -9.04 -20.56
CA ARG A 103 13.91 -10.25 -20.09
C ARG A 103 15.43 -10.12 -20.26
N LYS A 104 15.91 -9.56 -21.37
CA LYS A 104 17.35 -9.32 -21.59
C LYS A 104 17.92 -8.29 -20.60
N LEU A 105 17.17 -7.25 -20.24
CA LEU A 105 17.60 -6.25 -19.26
C LEU A 105 17.80 -6.86 -17.88
N TYR A 106 16.91 -7.79 -17.47
CA TYR A 106 17.05 -8.54 -16.23
C TYR A 106 18.31 -9.41 -16.22
N VAL A 107 18.49 -10.23 -17.26
CA VAL A 107 19.65 -11.13 -17.38
C VAL A 107 20.97 -10.35 -17.39
N ASN A 108 20.99 -9.16 -17.99
CA ASN A 108 22.15 -8.28 -18.06
C ASN A 108 22.31 -7.33 -16.86
N ASN A 109 21.52 -7.52 -15.80
CA ASN A 109 21.54 -6.72 -14.56
C ASN A 109 21.38 -5.20 -14.76
N LYS A 110 20.65 -4.77 -15.80
CA LYS A 110 20.33 -3.36 -16.06
C LYS A 110 19.04 -2.96 -15.33
N LEU A 111 19.08 -2.96 -13.99
CA LEU A 111 17.89 -2.85 -13.13
C LEU A 111 17.13 -1.52 -13.27
N THR A 112 17.80 -0.41 -13.52
CA THR A 112 17.15 0.90 -13.71
C THR A 112 16.26 0.92 -14.94
N LEU A 113 16.81 0.54 -16.10
CA LEU A 113 16.08 0.39 -17.36
C LEU A 113 15.00 -0.69 -17.25
N PHE A 114 15.25 -1.76 -16.49
CA PHE A 114 14.27 -2.81 -16.24
C PHE A 114 13.03 -2.29 -15.53
N HIS A 115 13.18 -1.53 -14.45
CA HIS A 115 12.05 -0.95 -13.71
C HIS A 115 11.34 0.16 -14.48
N GLN A 116 12.08 1.00 -15.20
CA GLN A 116 11.48 2.00 -16.10
C GLN A 116 10.61 1.31 -17.16
N LEU A 117 11.15 0.31 -17.85
CA LEU A 117 10.41 -0.44 -18.88
C LEU A 117 9.20 -1.18 -18.28
N GLN A 118 9.33 -1.73 -17.08
CA GLN A 118 8.23 -2.38 -16.35
C GLN A 118 7.07 -1.40 -16.10
N GLN A 119 7.34 -0.21 -15.57
CA GLN A 119 6.33 0.80 -15.30
C GLN A 119 5.61 1.21 -16.60
N MET A 120 6.37 1.47 -17.66
CA MET A 120 5.81 1.82 -18.96
C MET A 120 4.93 0.70 -19.53
N THR A 121 5.36 -0.55 -19.40
CA THR A 121 4.62 -1.73 -19.86
C THR A 121 3.27 -1.84 -19.15
N TYR A 122 3.22 -1.64 -17.83
CA TYR A 122 1.96 -1.67 -17.08
C TYR A 122 1.00 -0.55 -17.47
N SER A 123 1.50 0.68 -17.64
CA SER A 123 0.67 1.79 -18.13
C SER A 123 0.09 1.50 -19.52
N LEU A 124 0.89 0.95 -20.44
CA LEU A 124 0.42 0.61 -21.79
C LEU A 124 -0.63 -0.51 -21.77
N ILE A 125 -0.51 -1.52 -20.89
CA ILE A 125 -1.51 -2.58 -20.72
C ILE A 125 -2.83 -1.99 -20.22
N GLU A 126 -2.78 -1.10 -19.23
CA GLU A 126 -3.96 -0.42 -18.68
C GLU A 126 -4.65 0.42 -19.74
N TRP A 127 -3.90 1.27 -20.47
CA TRP A 127 -4.46 2.10 -21.53
C TRP A 127 -5.01 1.27 -22.69
N ARG A 128 -4.39 0.13 -23.02
CA ARG A 128 -4.94 -0.82 -23.99
C ARG A 128 -6.30 -1.35 -23.52
N SER A 129 -6.45 -1.67 -22.24
CA SER A 129 -7.73 -2.10 -21.67
C SER A 129 -8.79 -0.99 -21.72
N GLN A 130 -8.41 0.26 -21.46
CA GLN A 130 -9.31 1.41 -21.53
C GLN A 130 -9.76 1.73 -22.96
N ILE A 131 -8.87 1.61 -23.95
CA ILE A 131 -9.23 1.80 -25.37
C ILE A 131 -10.21 0.71 -25.82
N LEU A 132 -10.01 -0.53 -25.38
CA LEU A 132 -10.84 -1.67 -25.75
C LEU A 132 -12.19 -1.72 -25.00
N SER A 133 -12.34 -1.03 -23.86
CA SER A 133 -13.61 -1.02 -23.12
C SER A 133 -14.72 -0.30 -23.89
N GLY A 134 -14.37 0.60 -24.81
CA GLY A 134 -15.33 1.37 -25.60
C GLY A 134 -16.17 2.37 -24.78
N THR A 135 -15.83 2.60 -23.51
CA THR A 135 -16.58 3.44 -22.58
C THR A 135 -16.12 4.91 -22.57
N LEU A 136 -15.03 5.24 -23.28
CA LEU A 136 -14.44 6.57 -23.29
C LEU A 136 -15.16 7.50 -24.27
N PRO A 137 -15.48 8.75 -23.86
CA PRO A 137 -15.87 9.82 -24.78
C PRO A 137 -14.85 10.05 -25.91
N LYS A 138 -15.29 10.60 -27.04
CA LYS A 138 -14.42 10.84 -28.21
C LYS A 138 -13.21 11.72 -27.90
N ASP A 139 -13.40 12.74 -27.07
CA ASP A 139 -12.34 13.69 -26.70
C ASP A 139 -11.30 13.03 -25.78
N GLU A 140 -11.76 12.28 -24.77
CA GLU A 140 -10.88 11.51 -23.89
C GLU A 140 -10.13 10.40 -24.64
N LEU A 141 -10.80 9.74 -25.61
CA LEU A 141 -10.16 8.76 -26.46
C LEU A 141 -9.06 9.40 -27.33
N ALA A 142 -9.30 10.59 -27.88
CA ALA A 142 -8.30 11.32 -28.68
C ALA A 142 -7.08 11.72 -27.83
N GLU A 143 -7.29 12.19 -26.59
CA GLU A 143 -6.20 12.47 -25.65
C GLU A 143 -5.45 11.19 -25.26
N LEU A 144 -6.17 10.11 -24.97
CA LEU A 144 -5.56 8.84 -24.59
C LEU A 144 -4.72 8.27 -25.75
N LYS A 145 -5.19 8.35 -27.00
CA LYS A 145 -4.40 7.99 -28.19
C LYS A 145 -3.07 8.74 -28.24
N LYS A 146 -3.10 10.06 -28.03
CA LYS A 146 -1.87 10.89 -27.98
C LYS A 146 -0.94 10.51 -26.83
N LYS A 147 -1.48 10.15 -25.67
CA LYS A 147 -0.68 9.68 -24.52
C LYS A 147 -0.02 8.33 -24.79
N VAL A 148 -0.77 7.38 -25.36
CA VAL A 148 -0.26 6.06 -25.74
C VAL A 148 0.90 6.19 -26.71
N THR A 149 0.71 6.90 -27.84
CA THR A 149 1.73 7.03 -28.88
C THR A 149 2.99 7.70 -28.35
N ALA A 150 2.84 8.79 -27.58
CA ALA A 150 3.97 9.46 -26.95
C ALA A 150 4.78 8.54 -26.01
N LYS A 151 4.10 7.63 -25.29
CA LYS A 151 4.76 6.70 -24.37
C LYS A 151 5.47 5.56 -25.10
N ILE A 152 4.88 5.05 -26.20
CA ILE A 152 5.53 4.10 -27.11
C ILE A 152 6.79 4.72 -27.69
N ASP A 153 6.69 5.92 -28.25
CA ASP A 153 7.79 6.58 -28.94
C ASP A 153 8.94 6.90 -27.95
N HIS A 154 8.60 7.33 -26.73
CA HIS A 154 9.58 7.51 -25.64
C HIS A 154 10.28 6.20 -25.28
N GLY A 155 9.54 5.10 -25.13
CA GLY A 155 10.12 3.81 -24.76
C GLY A 155 10.99 3.23 -25.86
N ASN A 156 10.58 3.37 -27.12
CA ASN A 156 11.39 2.98 -28.27
C ASN A 156 12.69 3.78 -28.31
N ARG A 157 12.64 5.10 -28.11
CA ARG A 157 13.85 5.94 -28.03
C ARG A 157 14.78 5.50 -26.88
N MET A 158 14.21 5.23 -25.71
CA MET A 158 14.96 4.77 -24.52
C MET A 158 15.65 3.41 -24.77
N LEU A 159 14.99 2.50 -25.48
CA LEU A 159 15.51 1.17 -25.80
C LEU A 159 16.41 1.15 -27.04
N GLY A 160 16.54 2.27 -27.76
CA GLY A 160 17.30 2.37 -29.01
C GLY A 160 16.63 1.65 -30.18
N LEU A 161 15.29 1.61 -30.19
CA LEU A 161 14.47 1.04 -31.26
C LEU A 161 14.05 2.12 -32.27
N ASP A 162 13.58 1.66 -33.43
CA ASP A 162 13.09 2.53 -34.50
C ASP A 162 11.84 3.31 -34.07
N LEU A 163 11.77 4.56 -34.49
CA LEU A 163 10.66 5.47 -34.22
C LEU A 163 9.67 5.48 -35.37
N VAL A 164 8.38 5.40 -35.05
CA VAL A 164 7.29 5.49 -36.03
C VAL A 164 6.93 6.97 -36.23
N VAL A 165 6.90 7.43 -37.48
CA VAL A 165 6.55 8.82 -37.81
C VAL A 165 5.03 8.96 -37.86
N ARG A 166 4.51 10.00 -37.19
CA ARG A 166 3.06 10.21 -37.02
C ARG A 166 2.60 11.58 -37.47
N ASP A 167 1.31 11.68 -37.80
CA ASP A 167 0.60 12.95 -38.01
C ASP A 167 0.18 13.62 -36.68
N ASP A 168 -0.41 14.83 -36.75
CA ASP A 168 -0.88 15.58 -35.57
C ASP A 168 -2.01 14.87 -34.78
N ASN A 169 -2.65 13.90 -35.41
CA ASN A 169 -3.72 13.07 -34.84
C ASN A 169 -3.17 11.76 -34.23
N GLY A 170 -1.88 11.49 -34.35
CA GLY A 170 -1.22 10.30 -33.82
C GLY A 170 -1.32 9.07 -34.72
N ASN A 171 -1.78 9.22 -35.97
CA ASN A 171 -1.80 8.14 -36.95
C ASN A 171 -0.42 7.98 -37.60
N ILE A 172 -0.09 6.76 -38.01
CA ILE A 172 1.15 6.45 -38.70
C ILE A 172 1.10 7.07 -40.10
N LEU A 173 2.17 7.77 -40.51
CA LEU A 173 2.29 8.31 -41.85
C LEU A 173 2.67 7.21 -42.85
N ASP A 174 1.93 7.13 -43.95
CA ASP A 174 2.21 6.19 -45.03
C ASP A 174 3.38 6.72 -45.89
N PRO A 175 4.50 5.96 -46.01
CA PRO A 175 5.63 6.34 -46.87
C PRO A 175 5.30 6.41 -48.37
N ASP A 176 4.29 5.67 -48.83
CA ASP A 176 3.88 5.63 -50.23
C ASP A 176 2.99 6.82 -50.61
N GLU A 177 2.27 7.38 -49.64
CA GLU A 177 1.45 8.59 -49.82
C GLU A 177 2.21 9.89 -49.45
N THR A 178 3.26 9.80 -48.63
CA THR A 178 4.00 10.96 -48.12
C THR A 178 5.30 11.17 -48.88
N SER A 179 5.52 12.38 -49.41
CA SER A 179 6.80 12.74 -50.04
C SER A 179 7.99 12.48 -49.11
N THR A 180 9.08 11.92 -49.63
CA THR A 180 10.31 11.61 -48.87
C THR A 180 10.83 12.80 -48.06
N ILE A 181 10.73 14.02 -48.60
CA ILE A 181 11.16 15.25 -47.91
C ILE A 181 10.22 15.59 -46.75
N ALA A 182 8.91 15.42 -46.93
CA ALA A 182 7.92 15.65 -45.89
C ALA A 182 8.05 14.61 -44.76
N LEU A 183 8.27 13.35 -45.10
CA LEU A 183 8.52 12.27 -44.14
C LEU A 183 9.78 12.52 -43.33
N PHE A 184 10.88 12.95 -43.97
CA PHE A 184 12.12 13.31 -43.27
C PHE A 184 11.91 14.49 -42.31
N LYS A 185 11.20 15.54 -42.73
CA LYS A 185 10.87 16.67 -41.85
C LYS A 185 10.01 16.25 -40.67
N ALA A 186 9.00 15.40 -40.90
CA ALA A 186 8.15 14.88 -39.85
C ALA A 186 8.95 14.03 -38.84
N HIS A 187 9.88 13.21 -39.33
CA HIS A 187 10.82 12.46 -38.49
C HIS A 187 11.73 13.39 -37.68
N GLU A 188 12.30 14.43 -38.30
CA GLU A 188 13.17 15.39 -37.60
C GLU A 188 12.40 16.12 -36.48
N VAL A 189 11.16 16.55 -36.75
CA VAL A 189 10.28 17.20 -35.77
C VAL A 189 9.91 16.23 -34.64
N ALA A 190 9.53 15.00 -34.97
CA ALA A 190 9.20 13.97 -33.97
C ALA A 190 10.41 13.64 -33.09
N SER A 191 11.59 13.45 -33.69
CA SER A 191 12.83 13.18 -32.95
C SER A 191 13.21 14.34 -32.04
N LYS A 192 13.12 15.60 -32.49
CA LYS A 192 13.37 16.78 -31.65
C LYS A 192 12.38 16.87 -30.50
N ARG A 193 11.08 16.68 -30.76
CA ARG A 193 10.04 16.71 -29.71
C ARG A 193 10.25 15.61 -28.66
N ILE A 194 10.68 14.43 -29.08
CA ILE A 194 11.01 13.33 -28.18
C ILE A 194 12.27 13.65 -27.38
N GLU A 195 13.31 14.22 -28.01
CA GLU A 195 14.52 14.66 -27.33
C GLU A 195 14.26 15.78 -26.33
N GLU A 196 13.45 16.78 -26.70
CA GLU A 196 12.99 17.86 -25.82
C GLU A 196 12.20 17.28 -24.65
N LYS A 197 11.27 16.34 -24.88
CA LYS A 197 10.55 15.66 -23.79
C LYS A 197 11.47 14.80 -22.92
N ILE A 198 12.44 14.11 -23.51
CA ILE A 198 13.43 13.34 -22.75
C ILE A 198 14.33 14.31 -21.97
N GLN A 199 14.66 15.48 -22.50
CA GLN A 199 15.45 16.50 -21.84
C GLN A 199 14.64 17.25 -20.78
N GLU A 200 13.34 17.46 -21.00
CA GLU A 200 12.36 17.98 -20.05
C GLU A 200 12.12 16.96 -18.94
N GLU A 201 11.92 15.68 -19.23
CA GLU A 201 11.85 14.62 -18.21
C GLU A 201 13.20 14.44 -17.53
N LYS A 202 14.33 14.48 -18.26
CA LYS A 202 15.67 14.46 -17.68
C LYS A 202 15.98 15.71 -16.90
N SER A 203 15.34 16.87 -17.15
CA SER A 203 15.48 18.14 -16.43
C SER A 203 14.38 18.38 -15.42
N ILE A 204 13.28 17.64 -15.43
CA ILE A 204 12.35 17.48 -14.32
C ILE A 204 13.01 16.51 -13.36
N LEU A 205 13.56 15.39 -13.83
CA LEU A 205 14.49 14.55 -13.10
C LEU A 205 15.74 15.34 -12.73
N GLN A 206 16.31 16.20 -13.59
CA GLN A 206 17.50 17.00 -13.27
C GLN A 206 17.19 18.22 -12.41
N ASN A 207 15.96 18.72 -12.31
CA ASN A 207 15.58 19.79 -11.39
C ASN A 207 15.05 19.19 -10.08
N LEU A 208 14.49 17.97 -10.12
CA LEU A 208 14.42 17.08 -8.97
C LEU A 208 15.84 16.64 -8.52
N ASP A 209 16.83 16.57 -9.41
CA ASP A 209 18.21 16.21 -9.09
C ASP A 209 19.09 17.43 -8.77
N LEU A 210 18.88 18.62 -9.34
CA LEU A 210 19.75 19.77 -9.05
C LEU A 210 19.31 20.45 -7.75
N ARG A 211 18.05 20.24 -7.33
CA ARG A 211 17.60 20.55 -5.96
C ARG A 211 17.51 19.32 -5.04
N GLY A 212 17.60 18.09 -5.57
CA GLY A 212 17.50 16.84 -4.79
C GLY A 212 18.58 15.77 -5.05
N GLN A 213 19.64 15.99 -5.80
CA GLN A 213 20.82 15.08 -5.91
C GLN A 213 22.05 15.60 -5.18
N SER A 214 22.09 16.86 -4.71
CA SER A 214 23.16 17.21 -3.76
C SER A 214 22.97 16.49 -2.41
N ILE A 215 21.83 15.82 -2.20
CA ILE A 215 21.49 15.15 -0.95
C ILE A 215 21.27 13.62 -1.13
N PHE A 216 20.70 13.15 -2.25
CA PHE A 216 20.17 11.78 -2.34
C PHE A 216 21.07 10.77 -3.07
N SER A 217 22.20 11.19 -3.67
CA SER A 217 23.08 10.28 -4.43
C SER A 217 24.12 9.53 -3.58
N THR A 218 24.37 9.99 -2.35
CA THR A 218 25.31 9.38 -1.40
C THR A 218 24.64 8.84 -0.14
N ILE A 219 23.34 9.11 0.04
CA ILE A 219 22.60 8.85 1.27
C ILE A 219 21.53 7.79 0.98
N HIS A 220 21.72 6.60 1.53
CA HIS A 220 20.82 5.45 1.33
C HIS A 220 19.72 5.35 2.40
N THR A 221 19.77 6.21 3.42
CA THR A 221 18.88 6.19 4.58
C THR A 221 18.39 7.60 4.90
N TYR A 222 17.11 7.72 5.21
CA TYR A 222 16.43 8.96 5.51
C TYR A 222 15.74 8.87 6.87
N GLY A 223 15.63 10.02 7.52
CA GLY A 223 14.83 10.22 8.70
C GLY A 223 13.73 11.24 8.44
N LEU A 224 12.51 11.03 8.93
CA LEU A 224 11.50 12.08 8.99
C LEU A 224 11.45 12.61 10.43
N TYR A 225 11.89 13.85 10.62
CA TYR A 225 11.74 14.55 11.87
C TYR A 225 10.32 15.09 12.02
N VAL A 226 9.73 14.86 13.18
CA VAL A 226 8.38 15.27 13.55
C VAL A 226 8.46 15.97 14.90
N ASN A 227 8.02 17.22 14.94
CA ASN A 227 7.92 18.01 16.15
C ASN A 227 6.45 18.28 16.44
N PHE A 228 5.95 17.67 17.51
CA PHE A 228 4.59 17.85 17.97
C PHE A 228 4.48 19.15 18.76
N LYS A 229 3.67 20.08 18.26
CA LYS A 229 3.51 21.41 18.86
C LYS A 229 2.36 21.46 19.86
N ASN A 230 1.19 20.97 19.44
CA ASN A 230 0.00 21.08 20.28
C ASN A 230 -1.08 20.08 19.88
N PHE A 231 -1.93 19.74 20.86
CA PHE A 231 -3.16 18.99 20.67
C PHE A 231 -4.37 19.85 21.07
N VAL A 232 -5.24 20.17 20.10
CA VAL A 232 -6.45 20.95 20.34
C VAL A 232 -7.65 20.00 20.26
N CYS A 233 -8.02 19.38 21.38
CA CYS A 233 -9.22 18.56 21.46
C CYS A 233 -9.75 18.48 22.90
N ASN A 234 -11.07 18.46 23.06
CA ASN A 234 -11.71 18.32 24.35
C ASN A 234 -11.95 16.83 24.69
N ILE A 235 -10.93 16.16 25.24
CA ILE A 235 -11.03 14.75 25.67
C ILE A 235 -11.75 14.64 27.02
N GLY A 236 -11.43 15.53 27.96
CA GLY A 236 -11.95 15.49 29.35
C GLY A 236 -11.33 14.40 30.24
N GLU A 237 -10.45 13.56 29.70
CA GLU A 237 -9.70 12.50 30.39
C GLU A 237 -8.25 12.50 29.89
N ASP A 238 -7.38 11.74 30.55
CA ASP A 238 -6.03 11.50 30.05
C ASP A 238 -6.08 10.76 28.71
N ALA A 239 -5.05 10.93 27.88
CA ALA A 239 -4.97 10.27 26.58
C ALA A 239 -3.56 9.83 26.20
N GLU A 240 -3.51 8.87 25.29
CA GLU A 240 -2.31 8.39 24.62
C GLU A 240 -2.46 8.66 23.13
N LEU A 241 -1.50 9.38 22.57
CA LEU A 241 -1.40 9.72 21.15
C LEU A 241 -0.34 8.82 20.53
N PHE A 242 -0.73 8.02 19.54
CA PHE A 242 0.17 7.12 18.80
C PHE A 242 0.35 7.64 17.38
N MET A 243 1.52 8.20 17.09
CA MET A 243 1.88 8.70 15.76
C MET A 243 2.71 7.69 14.98
N ALA A 244 2.31 7.37 13.75
CA ALA A 244 3.07 6.45 12.90
C ALA A 244 2.93 6.81 11.41
N LEU A 245 3.89 6.35 10.63
CA LEU A 245 3.84 6.40 9.17
C LEU A 245 2.97 5.25 8.65
N TYR A 246 2.07 5.57 7.73
CA TYR A 246 1.10 4.63 7.17
C TYR A 246 1.10 4.71 5.63
N ASP A 247 1.04 3.55 5.00
CA ASP A 247 0.79 3.39 3.57
C ASP A 247 -0.71 3.16 3.34
N PRO A 248 -1.44 4.13 2.78
CA PRO A 248 -2.87 3.98 2.48
C PRO A 248 -3.17 2.91 1.43
N ASP A 249 -2.28 2.71 0.47
CA ASP A 249 -2.52 1.84 -0.68
C ASP A 249 -2.30 0.37 -0.30
N GLN A 250 -1.33 0.10 0.59
CA GLN A 250 -1.12 -1.23 1.18
C GLN A 250 -1.95 -1.48 2.45
N SER A 251 -2.54 -0.42 3.02
CA SER A 251 -3.24 -0.45 4.32
C SER A 251 -2.38 -1.00 5.47
N THR A 252 -1.10 -0.61 5.49
CA THR A 252 -0.11 -1.08 6.46
C THR A 252 0.69 0.06 7.07
N PHE A 253 1.03 -0.07 8.35
CA PHE A 253 1.96 0.84 9.00
C PHE A 253 3.40 0.57 8.54
N ILE A 254 4.14 1.65 8.26
CA ILE A 254 5.54 1.61 7.81
C ILE A 254 6.49 1.68 9.02
N SER A 255 6.13 2.41 10.07
CA SER A 255 6.97 2.65 11.24
C SER A 255 6.32 2.16 12.53
N GLU A 256 7.13 2.01 13.57
CA GLU A 256 6.60 1.88 14.93
C GLU A 256 5.93 3.18 15.40
N ASN A 257 5.14 3.09 16.46
CA ASN A 257 4.44 4.25 17.02
C ASN A 257 5.41 5.17 17.76
N TYR A 258 5.27 6.47 17.60
CA TYR A 258 5.73 7.48 18.55
C TYR A 258 4.60 7.76 19.55
N LEU A 259 4.84 7.46 20.83
CA LEU A 259 3.86 7.64 21.88
C LEU A 259 4.01 9.06 22.48
N ILE A 260 2.88 9.72 22.75
CA ILE A 260 2.81 10.90 23.62
C ILE A 260 1.68 10.69 24.64
N ARG A 261 1.99 10.86 25.93
CA ARG A 261 0.99 10.84 27.00
C ARG A 261 0.47 12.26 27.26
N TRP A 262 -0.80 12.47 26.95
CA TRP A 262 -1.51 13.74 27.12
C TRP A 262 -2.35 13.72 28.39
N GLY A 263 -2.27 14.77 29.19
CA GLY A 263 -3.02 14.92 30.42
C GLY A 263 -4.43 15.48 30.18
N SER A 264 -5.35 15.18 31.10
CA SER A 264 -6.71 15.73 31.08
C SER A 264 -6.77 17.26 31.20
N ASN A 265 -5.68 17.89 31.67
CA ASN A 265 -5.51 19.33 31.76
C ASN A 265 -5.13 20.00 30.43
N GLY A 266 -5.03 19.23 29.34
CA GLY A 266 -4.65 19.76 28.02
C GLY A 266 -3.16 20.01 27.86
N MET A 267 -2.31 19.41 28.70
CA MET A 267 -0.84 19.49 28.62
C MET A 267 -0.23 18.09 28.63
N PRO A 268 1.00 17.90 28.13
CA PRO A 268 1.73 16.64 28.28
C PRO A 268 1.82 16.22 29.74
N LYS A 269 1.66 14.91 30.03
CA LYS A 269 1.74 14.40 31.42
C LYS A 269 3.11 14.62 32.06
N GLU A 270 4.17 14.58 31.26
CA GLU A 270 5.53 14.78 31.71
C GLU A 270 5.95 16.22 31.42
N ILE A 271 6.09 17.02 32.47
CA ILE A 271 6.44 18.44 32.38
C ILE A 271 7.81 18.63 31.73
N GLU A 272 8.73 17.68 31.90
CA GLU A 272 10.05 17.66 31.26
C GLU A 272 9.97 17.61 29.72
N LYS A 273 8.86 17.13 29.17
CA LYS A 273 8.63 17.00 27.73
C LYS A 273 7.82 18.16 27.13
N LEU A 274 7.42 19.18 27.90
CA LEU A 274 6.57 20.28 27.41
C LEU A 274 7.11 20.96 26.14
N ASN A 275 8.45 21.05 26.02
CA ASN A 275 9.13 21.70 24.89
C ASN A 275 9.88 20.69 24.00
N ASN A 276 9.71 19.40 24.25
CA ASN A 276 10.50 18.34 23.63
C ASN A 276 9.66 17.12 23.25
N LEU A 277 8.62 17.38 22.46
CA LEU A 277 7.82 16.34 21.83
C LEU A 277 8.30 16.13 20.40
N GLN A 278 9.51 15.60 20.30
CA GLN A 278 10.22 15.45 19.03
C GLN A 278 10.51 13.97 18.80
N ALA A 279 10.29 13.53 17.57
CA ALA A 279 10.61 12.18 17.14
C ALA A 279 11.25 12.19 15.76
N VAL A 280 12.20 11.27 15.54
CA VAL A 280 12.72 10.97 14.21
C VAL A 280 12.25 9.59 13.81
N PHE A 281 11.47 9.52 12.73
CA PHE A 281 11.18 8.26 12.05
C PHE A 281 12.38 7.88 11.20
N THR A 282 13.11 6.85 11.58
CA THR A 282 14.40 6.46 11.00
C THR A 282 14.30 5.20 10.14
N ASP A 283 15.39 4.85 9.47
CA ASP A 283 15.53 3.67 8.60
C ASP A 283 14.60 3.72 7.37
N LEU A 284 14.19 4.92 6.95
CA LEU A 284 13.43 5.11 5.73
C LEU A 284 14.37 5.02 4.53
N SER A 285 13.96 4.28 3.53
CA SER A 285 14.77 4.01 2.35
C SER A 285 14.30 4.81 1.14
N SER A 286 15.09 4.79 0.06
CA SER A 286 14.64 5.34 -1.23
C SER A 286 13.34 4.70 -1.73
N MET A 287 13.10 3.40 -1.45
CA MET A 287 11.84 2.74 -1.82
C MET A 287 10.64 3.25 -1.04
N ASP A 288 10.83 3.64 0.22
CA ASP A 288 9.76 4.23 1.03
C ASP A 288 9.46 5.66 0.61
N LEU A 289 10.48 6.38 0.13
CA LEU A 289 10.34 7.75 -0.35
C LEU A 289 9.63 7.83 -1.71
N ILE A 290 9.79 6.84 -2.60
CA ILE A 290 9.10 6.80 -3.91
C ILE A 290 7.68 6.23 -3.84
N ARG A 291 7.17 5.93 -2.64
CA ARG A 291 5.80 5.42 -2.50
C ARG A 291 4.81 6.45 -3.05
N PRO A 292 3.77 6.00 -3.78
CA PRO A 292 2.80 6.90 -4.38
C PRO A 292 2.07 7.75 -3.35
N ARG A 293 1.84 7.21 -2.15
CA ARG A 293 1.20 7.89 -1.02
C ARG A 293 1.79 7.45 0.30
N VAL A 294 2.10 8.41 1.17
CA VAL A 294 2.49 8.19 2.55
C VAL A 294 1.73 9.16 3.46
N SER A 295 1.13 8.65 4.52
CA SER A 295 0.36 9.44 5.48
C SER A 295 0.96 9.38 6.87
N LEU A 296 0.96 10.51 7.57
CA LEU A 296 1.18 10.55 9.01
C LEU A 296 -0.16 10.35 9.71
N VAL A 297 -0.25 9.31 10.53
CA VAL A 297 -1.45 8.95 11.27
C VAL A 297 -1.21 9.17 12.75
N CYS A 298 -2.17 9.77 13.45
CA CYS A 298 -2.21 9.82 14.89
C CYS A 298 -3.48 9.14 15.40
N GLN A 299 -3.32 8.04 16.13
CA GLN A 299 -4.42 7.35 16.81
C GLN A 299 -4.51 7.85 18.25
N VAL A 300 -5.71 8.22 18.67
CA VAL A 300 -5.95 8.79 20.01
C VAL A 300 -6.75 7.80 20.84
N VAL A 301 -6.17 7.39 21.96
CA VAL A 301 -6.75 6.48 22.94
C VAL A 301 -6.94 7.24 24.25
N ARG A 302 -8.20 7.36 24.71
CA ARG A 302 -8.49 7.96 26.02
C ARG A 302 -8.30 6.94 27.13
N VAL A 303 -7.81 7.38 28.28
CA VAL A 303 -7.53 6.57 29.46
C VAL A 303 -8.35 7.11 30.62
N GLY A 304 -9.37 6.38 31.04
CA GLY A 304 -10.34 6.89 32.02
C GLY A 304 -11.37 5.88 32.49
N HIS A 305 -12.62 6.33 32.65
CA HIS A 305 -13.71 5.53 33.23
C HIS A 305 -14.53 4.76 32.20
N MET A 306 -14.99 3.55 32.51
CA MET A 306 -15.79 2.76 31.56
C MET A 306 -17.10 3.44 31.09
N GLU A 307 -17.84 4.05 32.01
CA GLU A 307 -19.11 4.76 31.76
C GLU A 307 -19.07 6.13 32.43
N LEU A 308 -19.54 7.18 31.73
CA LEU A 308 -19.63 8.56 32.20
C LEU A 308 -20.91 8.82 33.04
N LYS A 309 -21.32 7.88 33.90
CA LYS A 309 -22.51 8.09 34.77
C LYS A 309 -22.09 8.70 36.10
N GLU A 310 -22.88 9.59 36.68
CA GLU A 310 -22.59 10.09 38.04
C GLU A 310 -23.15 9.13 39.11
N GLY A 311 -22.44 9.02 40.26
CA GLY A 311 -23.01 8.48 41.50
C GLY A 311 -22.37 7.23 42.13
N LYS A 312 -21.41 6.54 41.49
CA LYS A 312 -20.64 5.43 42.10
C LYS A 312 -19.16 5.49 41.71
N LYS A 313 -18.27 4.91 42.53
CA LYS A 313 -16.86 4.74 42.15
C LYS A 313 -16.76 3.83 40.92
N HIS A 314 -16.27 4.40 39.82
CA HIS A 314 -16.12 3.69 38.55
C HIS A 314 -14.73 3.14 38.40
N THR A 315 -14.63 2.04 37.66
CA THR A 315 -13.34 1.51 37.21
C THR A 315 -12.61 2.58 36.41
N CYS A 316 -11.36 2.86 36.78
CA CYS A 316 -10.50 3.86 36.13
C CYS A 316 -9.31 3.20 35.42
N GLY A 317 -8.58 3.99 34.63
CA GLY A 317 -7.38 3.55 33.91
C GLY A 317 -7.66 2.65 32.70
N LEU A 318 -8.88 2.67 32.17
CA LEU A 318 -9.26 1.88 31.00
C LEU A 318 -8.95 2.64 29.70
N ARG A 319 -8.17 1.99 28.83
CA ARG A 319 -7.84 2.46 27.48
C ARG A 319 -9.03 2.22 26.56
N ARG A 320 -9.54 3.28 25.93
CA ARG A 320 -10.70 3.24 25.02
C ARG A 320 -10.40 4.06 23.77
N PRO A 321 -10.90 3.64 22.59
CA PRO A 321 -10.64 4.39 21.38
C PRO A 321 -11.36 5.74 21.45
N PHE A 322 -10.73 6.80 20.95
CA PHE A 322 -11.31 8.15 20.96
C PHE A 322 -11.43 8.74 19.56
N GLY A 323 -10.42 8.58 18.72
CA GLY A 323 -10.47 9.01 17.32
C GLY A 323 -9.12 8.95 16.63
N VAL A 324 -9.08 9.47 15.41
CA VAL A 324 -7.89 9.44 14.56
C VAL A 324 -7.70 10.79 13.86
N ALA A 325 -6.45 11.13 13.58
CA ALA A 325 -6.08 12.27 12.75
C ALA A 325 -5.10 11.79 11.68
N VAL A 326 -5.25 12.27 10.45
CA VAL A 326 -4.49 11.79 9.29
C VAL A 326 -4.09 12.95 8.41
N MET A 327 -2.84 12.97 7.98
CA MET A 327 -2.32 13.94 7.01
C MET A 327 -1.55 13.21 5.92
N ASP A 328 -1.81 13.57 4.68
CA ASP A 328 -0.95 13.16 3.56
C ASP A 328 0.36 13.97 3.62
N ILE A 329 1.48 13.27 3.75
CA ILE A 329 2.82 13.86 3.88
C ILE A 329 3.68 13.55 2.66
N THR A 330 3.08 13.05 1.58
CA THR A 330 3.80 12.55 0.40
C THR A 330 4.70 13.61 -0.22
N ASP A 331 4.25 14.86 -0.31
CA ASP A 331 5.08 15.95 -0.87
C ASP A 331 6.27 16.33 0.05
N ILE A 332 6.14 16.12 1.36
CA ILE A 332 7.22 16.37 2.33
C ILE A 332 8.25 15.24 2.26
N ILE A 333 7.80 13.99 2.19
CA ILE A 333 8.66 12.81 2.03
C ILE A 333 9.38 12.81 0.68
N HIS A 334 8.75 13.30 -0.38
CA HIS A 334 9.41 13.51 -1.68
C HIS A 334 10.35 14.73 -1.71
N GLY A 335 10.48 15.48 -0.61
CA GLY A 335 11.37 16.65 -0.54
C GLY A 335 10.92 17.85 -1.38
N LYS A 336 9.64 17.92 -1.79
CA LYS A 336 9.10 19.08 -2.54
C LYS A 336 8.86 20.29 -1.64
N VAL A 337 8.74 20.07 -0.33
CA VAL A 337 8.47 21.10 0.68
C VAL A 337 9.62 21.05 1.69
N ASP A 338 10.42 22.11 1.74
CA ASP A 338 11.54 22.27 2.68
C ASP A 338 11.35 23.57 3.48
N ASP A 339 10.44 23.51 4.45
CA ASP A 339 10.16 24.62 5.37
C ASP A 339 10.03 24.05 6.79
N GLU A 340 11.09 24.26 7.58
CA GLU A 340 11.23 23.69 8.93
C GLU A 340 10.25 24.32 9.94
N GLU A 341 9.86 25.57 9.71
CA GLU A 341 9.02 26.34 10.62
C GLU A 341 7.52 26.19 10.29
N LYS A 342 7.21 25.63 9.12
CA LYS A 342 5.84 25.42 8.69
C LYS A 342 5.11 24.48 9.64
N GLN A 343 4.08 25.03 10.28
CA GLN A 343 3.18 24.26 11.13
C GLN A 343 2.03 23.71 10.29
N HIS A 344 1.81 22.42 10.41
CA HIS A 344 0.72 21.69 9.77
C HIS A 344 -0.37 21.40 10.78
N PHE A 345 -1.59 21.82 10.47
CA PHE A 345 -2.78 21.42 11.20
C PHE A 345 -3.34 20.12 10.61
N ILE A 346 -3.41 19.08 11.44
CA ILE A 346 -3.98 17.79 11.06
C ILE A 346 -5.36 17.69 11.70
N PRO A 347 -6.45 17.64 10.91
CA PRO A 347 -7.81 17.61 11.43
C PRO A 347 -8.07 16.30 12.19
N PHE A 348 -8.72 16.40 13.34
CA PHE A 348 -9.07 15.26 14.16
C PHE A 348 -10.51 14.79 13.88
N GLN A 349 -10.67 13.51 13.58
CA GLN A 349 -11.97 12.84 13.48
C GLN A 349 -12.22 12.05 14.77
N GLN A 350 -13.13 12.57 15.60
CA GLN A 350 -13.62 11.84 16.75
C GLN A 350 -14.50 10.66 16.30
N ILE A 351 -14.38 9.52 16.98
CA ILE A 351 -15.36 8.44 16.84
C ILE A 351 -16.72 8.98 17.29
N ALA A 352 -17.73 8.84 16.44
CA ALA A 352 -19.06 9.37 16.71
C ALA A 352 -19.61 8.73 18.00
N MET A 353 -19.63 9.47 19.11
CA MET A 353 -20.40 9.09 20.29
C MET A 353 -21.88 9.23 19.96
N GLU A 354 -22.48 8.29 19.22
CA GLU A 354 -23.93 8.11 19.26
C GLU A 354 -24.31 7.54 20.64
N THR A 355 -24.25 8.49 21.57
CA THR A 355 -24.87 8.61 22.88
C THR A 355 -25.80 7.46 23.26
N TYR A 356 -25.42 6.79 24.35
CA TYR A 356 -26.25 6.12 25.34
C TYR A 356 -27.53 6.91 25.78
N ILE A 357 -27.73 8.15 25.31
CA ILE A 357 -28.73 9.11 25.82
C ILE A 357 -30.01 9.15 24.97
N ARG A 358 -30.02 8.83 23.66
CA ARG A 358 -31.27 8.91 22.86
C ARG A 358 -32.11 7.63 22.80
N GLN A 359 -31.57 6.48 23.20
CA GLN A 359 -32.27 5.20 23.03
C GLN A 359 -33.38 4.93 24.07
N ARG A 360 -33.60 5.82 25.05
CA ARG A 360 -34.73 5.70 26.00
C ARG A 360 -35.83 6.75 25.87
N GLN A 361 -35.73 7.70 24.93
CA GLN A 361 -36.70 8.80 24.84
C GLN A 361 -37.34 9.05 23.47
N LEU A 362 -37.16 8.14 22.51
CA LEU A 362 -37.89 8.18 21.23
C LEU A 362 -38.70 6.89 21.04
N ILE A 363 -39.73 6.74 21.87
CA ILE A 363 -40.96 6.07 21.44
C ILE A 363 -41.78 7.19 20.80
N MET A 364 -42.16 7.01 19.54
CA MET A 364 -42.88 7.94 18.63
C MET A 364 -42.03 8.76 17.65
N SER A 365 -41.45 8.08 16.66
CA SER A 365 -41.68 8.38 15.22
C SER A 365 -40.91 7.38 14.34
N PRO A 366 -41.57 6.75 13.33
CA PRO A 366 -40.93 5.81 12.43
C PRO A 366 -40.39 6.52 11.17
N LEU A 367 -39.44 5.86 10.49
CA LEU A 367 -38.82 6.22 9.19
C LEU A 367 -37.51 7.01 9.29
N ILE A 368 -36.43 6.29 9.60
CA ILE A 368 -35.18 6.18 8.81
C ILE A 368 -34.34 5.13 9.55
N THR A 369 -34.01 4.04 8.86
CA THR A 369 -33.13 2.98 9.35
C THR A 369 -31.69 3.48 9.45
N SER A 370 -31.34 4.12 10.57
CA SER A 370 -29.95 4.25 11.03
C SER A 370 -29.67 3.13 12.03
N HIS A 371 -29.10 2.03 11.54
CA HIS A 371 -28.63 0.94 12.39
C HIS A 371 -27.30 1.33 13.03
N MET A 372 -27.34 1.57 14.35
CA MET A 372 -26.38 1.18 15.39
C MET A 372 -24.87 1.36 15.16
N ILE A 373 -24.19 1.79 16.24
CA ILE A 373 -22.75 1.63 16.57
C ILE A 373 -21.91 2.91 16.42
N GLY A 374 -21.98 3.77 17.43
CA GLY A 374 -21.02 4.87 17.59
C GLY A 374 -19.77 4.51 18.38
N GLU A 375 -19.85 3.66 19.41
CA GLU A 375 -18.76 3.47 20.39
C GLU A 375 -17.85 2.24 20.14
N ASN A 376 -18.11 1.44 19.11
CA ASN A 376 -17.42 0.15 18.90
C ASN A 376 -16.74 -0.01 17.53
N GLU A 377 -16.53 1.09 16.79
CA GLU A 377 -15.77 1.03 15.55
C GLU A 377 -14.25 0.95 15.83
N PRO A 378 -13.51 -0.02 15.25
CA PRO A 378 -12.05 -0.07 15.39
C PRO A 378 -11.38 1.18 14.81
N LEU A 379 -10.31 1.67 15.47
CA LEU A 379 -9.58 2.86 15.02
C LEU A 379 -9.07 2.74 13.58
N THR A 380 -8.70 1.54 13.14
CA THR A 380 -8.29 1.26 11.75
C THR A 380 -9.41 1.46 10.73
N SER A 381 -10.67 1.18 11.09
CA SER A 381 -11.82 1.42 10.21
C SER A 381 -12.08 2.92 10.06
N VAL A 382 -12.02 3.67 11.17
CA VAL A 382 -12.14 5.13 11.17
C VAL A 382 -11.01 5.77 10.37
N LEU A 383 -9.78 5.28 10.54
CA LEU A 383 -8.60 5.70 9.79
C LEU A 383 -8.85 5.59 8.28
N ASN A 384 -9.29 4.43 7.80
CA ASN A 384 -9.54 4.20 6.38
C ASN A 384 -10.69 5.07 5.86
N LYS A 385 -11.73 5.31 6.67
CA LYS A 385 -12.81 6.24 6.31
C LYS A 385 -12.31 7.67 6.15
N VAL A 386 -11.44 8.15 7.05
CA VAL A 386 -10.86 9.50 6.98
C VAL A 386 -10.00 9.65 5.73
N ILE A 387 -9.17 8.66 5.43
CA ILE A 387 -8.35 8.63 4.21
C ILE A 387 -9.22 8.67 2.94
N ALA A 388 -10.34 7.95 2.94
CA ALA A 388 -11.26 7.91 1.80
C ALA A 388 -12.09 9.19 1.65
N ALA A 389 -12.52 9.80 2.76
CA ALA A 389 -13.39 10.97 2.77
C ALA A 389 -12.69 12.27 2.33
N LYS A 390 -11.36 12.34 2.42
CA LYS A 390 -10.49 13.51 2.14
C LYS A 390 -10.75 14.76 2.98
N GLU A 391 -11.98 15.00 3.43
CA GLU A 391 -12.35 16.08 4.34
C GLU A 391 -13.00 15.55 5.61
N VAL A 392 -12.62 16.14 6.74
CA VAL A 392 -13.07 15.77 8.08
C VAL A 392 -13.81 16.95 8.69
N ASN A 393 -15.02 16.74 9.21
CA ASN A 393 -15.73 17.77 9.99
C ASN A 393 -15.14 17.86 11.40
N HIS A 394 -13.99 18.50 11.50
CA HIS A 394 -13.17 18.52 12.71
C HIS A 394 -13.61 19.55 13.75
N LYS A 395 -14.53 20.47 13.42
CA LYS A 395 -15.06 21.51 14.35
C LYS A 395 -13.96 22.29 15.11
N GLY A 396 -12.82 22.52 14.45
CA GLY A 396 -11.64 23.18 15.05
C GLY A 396 -10.75 22.28 15.93
N GLN A 397 -11.06 20.99 16.06
CA GLN A 397 -10.24 20.02 16.79
C GLN A 397 -9.17 19.42 15.88
N GLY A 398 -7.96 19.23 16.39
CA GLY A 398 -6.84 18.73 15.60
C GLY A 398 -5.53 18.75 16.34
N LEU A 399 -4.47 18.43 15.62
CA LEU A 399 -3.11 18.44 16.13
C LEU A 399 -2.20 19.29 15.25
N TRP A 400 -1.22 19.92 15.87
CA TRP A 400 -0.25 20.77 15.21
C TRP A 400 1.12 20.09 15.24
N VAL A 401 1.71 19.90 14.06
CA VAL A 401 3.04 19.31 13.91
C VAL A 401 3.88 20.13 12.94
N SER A 402 5.19 20.13 13.11
CA SER A 402 6.12 20.49 12.04
C SER A 402 6.92 19.25 11.61
N LEU A 403 7.23 19.17 10.33
CA LEU A 403 7.79 17.99 9.69
C LEU A 403 9.00 18.41 8.86
N LYS A 404 10.09 17.64 8.92
CA LYS A 404 11.27 17.86 8.09
C LYS A 404 11.90 16.54 7.69
N LEU A 405 12.18 16.38 6.39
CA LEU A 405 12.93 15.23 5.90
C LEU A 405 14.43 15.48 6.15
N LEU A 406 15.06 14.57 6.89
CA LEU A 406 16.46 14.60 7.25
C LEU A 406 17.21 13.51 6.50
N PRO A 407 18.14 13.87 5.62
CA PRO A 407 18.97 12.89 4.92
C PRO A 407 20.09 12.38 5.83
N GLY A 408 20.30 11.07 5.87
CA GLY A 408 21.38 10.43 6.60
C GLY A 408 20.89 9.31 7.52
N ASP A 409 21.83 8.46 7.94
CA ASP A 409 21.58 7.55 9.06
C ASP A 409 21.42 8.34 10.38
N LEU A 410 20.95 7.67 11.44
CA LEU A 410 20.73 8.33 12.74
C LEU A 410 21.97 9.08 13.26
N THR A 411 23.17 8.53 13.07
CA THR A 411 24.41 9.14 13.57
C THR A 411 24.80 10.38 12.77
N GLN A 412 24.59 10.35 11.46
CA GLN A 412 24.77 11.50 10.56
C GLN A 412 23.73 12.58 10.85
N VAL A 413 22.48 12.19 11.07
CA VAL A 413 21.40 13.11 11.41
C VAL A 413 21.68 13.83 12.73
N GLN A 414 22.09 13.11 13.78
CA GLN A 414 22.48 13.71 15.07
C GLN A 414 23.67 14.65 14.95
N LYS A 415 24.60 14.39 14.02
CA LYS A 415 25.78 15.23 13.80
C LYS A 415 25.45 16.49 12.98
N ASN A 416 24.75 16.32 11.87
CA ASN A 416 24.48 17.39 10.90
C ASN A 416 23.30 18.28 11.32
N PHE A 417 22.33 17.70 12.03
CA PHE A 417 21.12 18.38 12.49
C PHE A 417 21.02 18.39 14.03
N SER A 418 22.15 18.61 14.71
CA SER A 418 22.23 18.64 16.19
C SER A 418 21.35 19.71 16.85
N HIS A 419 20.92 20.72 16.09
CA HIS A 419 19.97 21.75 16.52
C HIS A 419 18.51 21.27 16.52
N LEU A 420 18.19 20.21 15.77
CA LEU A 420 16.86 19.60 15.70
C LEU A 420 16.80 18.27 16.45
N VAL A 421 17.84 17.44 16.32
CA VAL A 421 17.88 16.09 16.86
C VAL A 421 18.96 16.03 17.91
N ASP A 422 18.53 15.93 19.15
CA ASP A 422 19.40 15.75 20.30
C ASP A 422 19.35 14.30 20.82
N ARG A 423 19.98 14.04 21.97
CA ARG A 423 19.97 12.71 22.60
C ARG A 423 18.64 12.35 23.24
N SER A 424 17.76 13.32 23.46
CA SER A 424 16.48 13.13 24.13
C SER A 424 15.31 12.97 23.15
N THR A 425 15.56 13.25 21.87
CA THR A 425 14.65 13.04 20.75
C THR A 425 14.28 11.56 20.63
N ALA A 426 12.99 11.28 20.54
CA ALA A 426 12.51 9.92 20.39
C ALA A 426 12.90 9.35 19.01
N ILE A 427 13.27 8.08 18.96
CA ILE A 427 13.61 7.40 17.70
C ILE A 427 12.55 6.34 17.44
N ALA A 428 11.77 6.53 16.39
CA ALA A 428 10.82 5.54 15.90
C ALA A 428 11.41 4.91 14.63
N ARG A 429 11.68 3.61 14.62
CA ARG A 429 12.28 2.93 13.46
C ARG A 429 11.20 2.46 12.49
N LYS A 430 11.58 2.31 11.21
CA LYS A 430 10.82 1.55 10.22
C LYS A 430 10.57 0.13 10.74
N MET A 431 9.34 -0.38 10.60
CA MET A 431 9.06 -1.78 10.89
C MET A 431 9.61 -2.65 9.76
N GLY A 432 10.37 -3.68 10.14
CA GLY A 432 11.20 -4.42 9.20
C GLY A 432 12.52 -3.72 8.89
N PHE A 433 13.35 -4.35 8.06
CA PHE A 433 14.68 -3.86 7.76
C PHE A 433 14.68 -2.81 6.62
N PRO A 434 15.59 -1.83 6.65
CA PRO A 434 15.91 -1.05 5.45
C PRO A 434 16.55 -1.95 4.38
N GLU A 435 16.52 -1.54 3.11
CA GLU A 435 17.12 -2.34 2.02
C GLU A 435 18.62 -2.59 2.21
N ILE A 436 19.32 -1.63 2.82
CA ILE A 436 20.76 -1.70 3.07
C ILE A 436 20.95 -1.77 4.58
N ILE A 437 21.49 -2.90 5.03
CA ILE A 437 21.93 -3.12 6.41
C ILE A 437 23.44 -2.99 6.44
N LEU A 438 23.96 -2.06 7.23
CA LEU A 438 25.40 -1.85 7.36
C LEU A 438 26.04 -2.97 8.19
N PRO A 439 27.26 -3.44 7.83
CA PRO A 439 27.98 -4.43 8.61
C PRO A 439 28.20 -3.95 10.06
N GLY A 440 27.74 -4.74 11.03
CA GLY A 440 27.82 -4.41 12.47
C GLY A 440 26.52 -3.84 13.06
N ASP A 441 25.50 -3.57 12.26
CA ASP A 441 24.17 -3.26 12.78
C ASP A 441 23.49 -4.53 13.32
N VAL A 442 23.32 -4.59 14.65
CA VAL A 442 22.65 -5.69 15.34
C VAL A 442 21.25 -5.23 15.71
N ARG A 443 20.25 -5.78 15.01
CA ARG A 443 18.85 -5.44 15.21
C ARG A 443 18.00 -6.70 15.42
N ASN A 444 17.37 -6.76 16.60
CA ASN A 444 16.54 -7.86 17.08
C ASN A 444 15.17 -7.35 17.54
N ASP A 445 14.56 -6.47 16.74
CA ASP A 445 13.26 -5.88 17.05
C ASP A 445 12.13 -6.88 16.76
N ILE A 446 11.35 -7.22 17.79
CA ILE A 446 10.15 -8.06 17.64
C ILE A 446 8.93 -7.16 17.72
N TYR A 447 8.12 -7.12 16.67
CA TYR A 447 6.86 -6.37 16.67
C TYR A 447 5.69 -7.34 16.83
N VAL A 448 4.80 -7.05 17.79
CA VAL A 448 3.62 -7.87 18.06
C VAL A 448 2.38 -7.02 17.87
N THR A 449 1.49 -7.46 16.99
CA THR A 449 0.21 -6.79 16.75
C THR A 449 -0.94 -7.62 17.31
N LEU A 450 -1.68 -7.06 18.28
CA LEU A 450 -2.96 -7.62 18.72
C LEU A 450 -4.00 -7.33 17.65
N ILE A 451 -4.43 -8.33 16.88
CA ILE A 451 -5.35 -8.14 15.74
C ILE A 451 -6.81 -8.15 16.22
N HIS A 452 -7.37 -9.32 16.53
CA HIS A 452 -8.75 -9.48 16.97
C HIS A 452 -8.89 -10.72 17.86
N GLY A 453 -10.05 -10.88 18.51
CA GLY A 453 -10.37 -12.08 19.29
C GLY A 453 -11.86 -12.36 19.27
N GLU A 454 -12.26 -13.61 19.49
CA GLU A 454 -13.66 -14.00 19.65
C GLU A 454 -13.89 -14.61 21.04
N PHE A 455 -14.79 -14.02 21.81
CA PHE A 455 -15.05 -14.45 23.18
C PHE A 455 -16.53 -14.75 23.40
N ASP A 456 -16.80 -15.90 24.00
CA ASP A 456 -18.14 -16.26 24.43
C ASP A 456 -18.60 -15.38 25.61
N LYS A 457 -19.88 -15.01 25.62
CA LYS A 457 -20.54 -14.33 26.75
C LYS A 457 -20.56 -15.20 28.01
N GLY A 458 -20.49 -16.53 27.86
CA GLY A 458 -20.55 -17.48 28.97
C GLY A 458 -21.85 -17.28 29.78
N LYS A 459 -21.73 -17.12 31.11
CA LYS A 459 -22.87 -16.93 32.03
C LYS A 459 -23.42 -15.49 32.07
N LYS A 460 -22.83 -14.52 31.34
CA LYS A 460 -23.28 -13.12 31.37
C LYS A 460 -24.41 -12.84 30.38
N LYS A 461 -25.27 -11.88 30.70
CA LYS A 461 -26.39 -11.45 29.83
C LYS A 461 -25.90 -10.72 28.57
N THR A 462 -24.82 -9.96 28.71
CA THR A 462 -24.17 -9.21 27.62
C THR A 462 -22.76 -9.74 27.37
N PRO A 463 -22.18 -9.49 26.17
CA PRO A 463 -20.79 -9.81 25.90
C PRO A 463 -19.83 -9.17 26.92
N LYS A 464 -18.68 -9.81 27.14
CA LYS A 464 -17.65 -9.32 28.06
C LYS A 464 -16.95 -8.12 27.42
N ASN A 465 -16.70 -7.07 28.20
CA ASN A 465 -15.71 -6.06 27.84
C ASN A 465 -14.33 -6.66 28.09
N VAL A 466 -13.58 -6.99 27.03
CA VAL A 466 -12.34 -7.75 27.14
C VAL A 466 -11.13 -6.81 27.13
N GLU A 467 -10.26 -6.98 28.12
CA GLU A 467 -8.92 -6.42 28.16
C GLU A 467 -7.91 -7.56 28.02
N VAL A 468 -6.98 -7.41 27.08
CA VAL A 468 -5.85 -8.32 26.88
C VAL A 468 -4.65 -7.70 27.59
N THR A 469 -4.07 -8.43 28.53
CA THR A 469 -2.78 -8.08 29.14
C THR A 469 -1.68 -8.90 28.50
N MET A 470 -0.72 -8.24 27.86
CA MET A 470 0.46 -8.86 27.26
C MET A 470 1.66 -8.68 28.19
N SER A 471 2.40 -9.76 28.44
CA SER A 471 3.63 -9.75 29.23
C SER A 471 4.62 -10.82 28.76
N VAL A 472 5.91 -10.53 28.87
CA VAL A 472 6.99 -11.43 28.46
C VAL A 472 7.48 -12.21 29.67
N HIS A 473 7.64 -13.53 29.53
CA HIS A 473 8.09 -14.40 30.61
C HIS A 473 9.19 -15.34 30.13
N ASP A 474 10.06 -15.76 31.05
CA ASP A 474 11.05 -16.83 30.81
C ASP A 474 10.43 -18.25 30.94
N GLU A 475 11.26 -19.29 30.81
CA GLU A 475 10.85 -20.69 30.91
C GLU A 475 10.33 -21.06 32.31
N GLU A 476 10.85 -20.38 33.33
CA GLU A 476 10.46 -20.53 34.72
C GLU A 476 9.16 -19.76 35.05
N GLY A 477 8.64 -18.96 34.11
CA GLY A 477 7.43 -18.18 34.26
C GLY A 477 7.62 -16.86 35.02
N LYS A 478 8.86 -16.41 35.21
CA LYS A 478 9.20 -15.10 35.77
C LYS A 478 8.99 -14.03 34.69
N LEU A 479 8.45 -12.89 35.13
CA LEU A 479 8.20 -11.73 34.29
C LEU A 479 9.52 -11.04 33.90
N LEU A 480 9.70 -10.79 32.60
CA LEU A 480 10.77 -9.93 32.10
C LEU A 480 10.32 -8.47 32.20
N GLU A 481 10.99 -7.69 33.06
CA GLU A 481 10.62 -6.30 33.32
C GLU A 481 11.01 -5.38 32.18
N LYS A 482 10.17 -4.35 31.94
CA LYS A 482 10.42 -3.31 30.92
C LYS A 482 10.68 -3.83 29.49
N ALA A 483 10.20 -5.02 29.16
CA ALA A 483 10.43 -5.64 27.86
C ALA A 483 9.54 -5.09 26.73
N ILE A 484 8.42 -4.43 27.05
CA ILE A 484 7.41 -4.02 26.06
C ILE A 484 7.45 -2.51 25.87
N HIS A 485 7.49 -2.06 24.62
CA HIS A 485 7.49 -0.65 24.22
C HIS A 485 6.26 -0.37 23.36
N PRO A 486 5.21 0.28 23.91
CA PRO A 486 4.01 0.62 23.14
C PRO A 486 4.28 1.64 22.02
N GLY A 487 5.33 2.42 22.17
CA GLY A 487 5.86 3.34 21.17
C GLY A 487 7.18 3.95 21.64
N ALA A 488 7.88 4.60 20.71
CA ALA A 488 9.09 5.35 20.96
C ALA A 488 8.85 6.54 21.91
N GLY A 489 9.90 6.95 22.61
CA GLY A 489 9.91 8.13 23.49
C GLY A 489 9.67 7.85 24.98
N TYR A 490 9.44 6.59 25.37
CA TYR A 490 9.28 6.18 26.76
C TYR A 490 10.09 4.91 27.06
N GLU A 491 10.41 4.72 28.35
CA GLU A 491 10.98 3.46 28.82
C GLU A 491 9.99 2.30 28.63
N GLY A 492 10.54 1.10 28.49
CA GLY A 492 9.76 -0.11 28.40
C GLY A 492 8.91 -0.36 29.65
N ILE A 493 7.79 -1.02 29.47
CA ILE A 493 6.84 -1.46 30.50
C ILE A 493 6.84 -2.99 30.58
N SER A 494 6.48 -3.53 31.74
CA SER A 494 6.46 -4.99 31.97
C SER A 494 5.15 -5.64 31.52
N GLU A 495 4.04 -4.89 31.56
CA GLU A 495 2.72 -5.36 31.15
C GLU A 495 2.02 -4.33 30.29
N TYR A 496 1.65 -4.72 29.07
CA TYR A 496 0.84 -3.90 28.18
C TYR A 496 -0.63 -4.31 28.27
N LYS A 497 -1.54 -3.34 28.33
CA LYS A 497 -3.00 -3.58 28.40
C LYS A 497 -3.65 -3.03 27.15
N SER A 498 -4.44 -3.84 26.45
CA SER A 498 -5.14 -3.43 25.23
C SER A 498 -6.22 -2.39 25.49
N VAL A 499 -6.70 -1.77 24.41
CA VAL A 499 -7.97 -1.05 24.37
C VAL A 499 -9.13 -1.99 24.72
N VAL A 500 -10.16 -1.44 25.38
CA VAL A 500 -11.37 -2.16 25.76
C VAL A 500 -12.57 -1.59 25.01
N TYR A 501 -13.24 -2.44 24.24
CA TYR A 501 -14.49 -2.12 23.57
C TYR A 501 -15.70 -2.51 24.43
N TYR A 502 -16.77 -1.72 24.36
CA TYR A 502 -17.94 -1.91 25.22
C TYR A 502 -18.88 -2.97 24.65
N GLN A 503 -19.00 -4.09 25.35
CA GLN A 503 -19.90 -5.21 25.05
C GLN A 503 -19.74 -5.77 23.63
N VAL A 504 -18.51 -5.77 23.11
CA VAL A 504 -18.18 -6.32 21.80
C VAL A 504 -17.74 -7.77 21.94
N LYS A 505 -18.44 -8.67 21.23
CA LYS A 505 -18.11 -10.11 21.21
C LYS A 505 -16.80 -10.40 20.48
N GLN A 506 -16.55 -9.68 19.38
CA GLN A 506 -15.39 -9.83 18.51
C GLN A 506 -14.60 -8.51 18.46
N PRO A 507 -13.84 -8.14 19.52
CA PRO A 507 -13.03 -6.94 19.51
C PRO A 507 -11.91 -7.03 18.47
N CYS A 508 -11.69 -5.92 17.75
CA CYS A 508 -10.56 -5.75 16.82
C CYS A 508 -9.67 -4.62 17.35
N TRP A 509 -8.46 -4.95 17.78
CA TRP A 509 -7.54 -3.99 18.41
C TRP A 509 -6.63 -3.33 17.38
N TYR A 510 -5.97 -4.12 16.53
CA TYR A 510 -4.90 -3.67 15.65
C TYR A 510 -3.84 -2.81 16.37
N GLU A 511 -3.49 -3.22 17.58
CA GLU A 511 -2.50 -2.52 18.43
C GLU A 511 -1.13 -3.18 18.27
N THR A 512 -0.20 -2.46 17.65
CA THR A 512 1.19 -2.89 17.48
C THR A 512 2.07 -2.36 18.60
N VAL A 513 2.85 -3.24 19.20
CA VAL A 513 3.84 -2.91 20.24
C VAL A 513 5.18 -3.59 19.93
N LYS A 514 6.27 -2.94 20.30
CA LYS A 514 7.62 -3.50 20.19
C LYS A 514 7.96 -4.30 21.45
N VAL A 515 8.61 -5.45 21.27
CA VAL A 515 9.09 -6.32 22.32
C VAL A 515 10.62 -6.40 22.20
N SER A 516 11.29 -5.97 23.27
CA SER A 516 12.74 -5.91 23.37
C SER A 516 13.22 -7.03 24.29
N ILE A 517 13.88 -8.04 23.72
CA ILE A 517 14.44 -9.19 24.45
C ILE A 517 15.87 -9.38 23.98
N ALA A 518 16.80 -9.60 24.92
CA ALA A 518 18.20 -9.89 24.57
C ALA A 518 18.29 -11.17 23.72
N ILE A 519 19.10 -11.17 22.67
CA ILE A 519 19.19 -12.27 21.69
C ILE A 519 19.42 -13.63 22.39
N GLU A 520 20.24 -13.64 23.43
CA GLU A 520 20.57 -14.83 24.23
C GLU A 520 19.34 -15.39 24.98
N GLU A 521 18.41 -14.52 25.39
CA GLU A 521 17.21 -14.87 26.17
C GLU A 521 16.01 -15.22 25.30
N VAL A 522 15.99 -14.84 24.02
CA VAL A 522 14.85 -15.09 23.09
C VAL A 522 14.45 -16.57 23.05
N THR A 523 15.45 -17.46 23.11
CA THR A 523 15.26 -18.92 23.11
C THR A 523 14.40 -19.41 24.29
N ARG A 524 14.46 -18.71 25.42
CA ARG A 524 13.84 -19.07 26.71
C ARG A 524 12.60 -18.21 27.01
N CYS A 525 12.32 -17.20 26.19
CA CYS A 525 11.18 -16.32 26.40
C CYS A 525 9.93 -16.74 25.65
N HIS A 526 8.78 -16.48 26.27
CA HIS A 526 7.47 -16.60 25.66
C HIS A 526 6.62 -15.37 25.99
N ILE A 527 5.71 -15.03 25.08
CA ILE A 527 4.77 -13.94 25.27
C ILE A 527 3.45 -14.53 25.78
N ARG A 528 2.99 -14.04 26.93
CA ARG A 528 1.74 -14.45 27.56
C ARG A 528 0.68 -13.38 27.38
N PHE A 529 -0.50 -13.80 26.98
CA PHE A 529 -1.71 -13.00 26.85
C PHE A 529 -2.73 -13.46 27.88
N THR A 530 -3.15 -12.55 28.76
CA THR A 530 -4.15 -12.84 29.79
C THR A 530 -5.43 -12.08 29.49
N PHE A 531 -6.56 -12.77 29.48
CA PHE A 531 -7.86 -12.18 29.12
C PHE A 531 -8.68 -11.91 30.39
N ARG A 532 -9.02 -10.65 30.61
CA ARG A 532 -9.84 -10.21 31.76
C ARG A 532 -11.09 -9.49 31.28
N HIS A 533 -12.19 -9.68 32.01
CA HIS A 533 -13.37 -8.88 31.81
C HIS A 533 -13.28 -7.59 32.65
N ARG A 534 -13.51 -6.43 32.02
CA ARG A 534 -13.57 -5.15 32.72
C ARG A 534 -15.01 -4.72 32.98
N SER A 535 -15.35 -4.48 34.24
CA SER A 535 -16.69 -4.04 34.69
C SER A 535 -16.72 -2.51 34.83
N SER A 536 -17.87 -1.88 34.61
CA SER A 536 -18.04 -0.44 34.85
C SER A 536 -17.93 -0.08 36.35
N GLN A 537 -18.33 -1.01 37.23
CA GLN A 537 -18.26 -0.85 38.69
C GLN A 537 -16.91 -1.34 39.22
N GLU A 538 -16.18 -0.49 39.96
CA GLU A 538 -14.83 -0.76 40.47
C GLU A 538 -14.75 -1.98 41.39
N THR A 539 -15.72 -2.15 42.30
CA THR A 539 -15.74 -3.26 43.26
C THR A 539 -15.91 -4.62 42.56
N ARG A 540 -16.76 -4.66 41.53
CA ARG A 540 -16.93 -5.86 40.70
C ARG A 540 -15.68 -6.10 39.86
N ASP A 541 -15.12 -5.06 39.26
CA ASP A 541 -13.92 -5.15 38.42
C ASP A 541 -12.72 -5.74 39.18
N LYS A 542 -12.49 -5.28 40.42
CA LYS A 542 -11.43 -5.81 41.30
C LYS A 542 -11.61 -7.29 41.65
N SER A 543 -12.86 -7.78 41.67
CA SER A 543 -13.17 -9.19 41.94
C SER A 543 -13.09 -10.08 40.70
N GLU A 544 -13.05 -9.51 39.49
CA GLU A 544 -12.99 -10.26 38.25
C GLU A 544 -11.60 -10.88 38.05
N ARG A 545 -11.57 -12.21 37.94
CA ARG A 545 -10.36 -12.96 37.62
C ARG A 545 -10.17 -13.03 36.10
N ALA A 546 -8.93 -13.31 35.69
CA ALA A 546 -8.67 -13.70 34.31
C ALA A 546 -9.51 -14.94 33.97
N PHE A 547 -10.16 -14.92 32.81
CA PHE A 547 -11.03 -16.02 32.37
C PHE A 547 -10.38 -16.90 31.30
N GLY A 548 -9.17 -16.53 30.86
CA GLY A 548 -8.35 -17.35 29.99
C GLY A 548 -6.94 -16.78 29.83
N VAL A 549 -6.05 -17.63 29.34
CA VAL A 549 -4.66 -17.32 29.03
C VAL A 549 -4.33 -17.92 27.67
N ALA A 550 -3.55 -17.20 26.87
CA ALA A 550 -2.87 -17.73 25.69
C ALA A 550 -1.38 -17.41 25.81
N PHE A 551 -0.54 -18.17 25.14
CA PHE A 551 0.88 -17.85 25.05
C PHE A 551 1.46 -18.30 23.73
N VAL A 552 2.57 -17.69 23.33
CA VAL A 552 3.34 -18.07 22.16
C VAL A 552 4.82 -18.07 22.52
N LYS A 553 5.53 -19.14 22.15
CA LYS A 553 6.98 -19.22 22.28
C LYS A 553 7.63 -18.53 21.09
N LEU A 554 8.71 -17.79 21.34
CA LEU A 554 9.43 -17.08 20.28
C LEU A 554 10.34 -18.00 19.44
N MET A 555 10.62 -19.19 19.98
CA MET A 555 11.40 -20.22 19.32
C MET A 555 10.63 -21.55 19.31
N ASN A 556 10.68 -22.22 18.17
CA ASN A 556 10.13 -23.55 17.98
C ASN A 556 11.01 -24.61 18.67
N PRO A 557 10.47 -25.81 18.96
CA PRO A 557 11.25 -26.89 19.58
C PRO A 557 12.46 -27.36 18.75
N ASP A 558 12.47 -27.08 17.45
CA ASP A 558 13.58 -27.40 16.53
C ASP A 558 14.69 -26.32 16.52
N GLY A 559 14.56 -25.28 17.35
CA GLY A 559 15.52 -24.17 17.44
C GLY A 559 15.33 -23.08 16.39
N THR A 560 14.32 -23.20 15.51
CA THR A 560 13.98 -22.13 14.55
C THR A 560 13.16 -21.03 15.22
N THR A 561 13.37 -19.78 14.79
CA THR A 561 12.53 -18.65 15.25
C THR A 561 11.10 -18.81 14.76
N LEU A 562 10.14 -18.36 15.56
CA LEU A 562 8.74 -18.28 15.15
C LEU A 562 8.65 -17.53 13.81
N GLN A 563 7.95 -18.12 12.83
CA GLN A 563 7.78 -17.50 11.51
C GLN A 563 7.02 -16.19 11.64
N ASP A 564 7.46 -15.15 10.91
CA ASP A 564 6.71 -13.90 10.84
C ASP A 564 5.35 -14.12 10.14
N GLY A 565 4.32 -13.44 10.64
CA GLY A 565 2.97 -13.55 10.11
C GLY A 565 1.88 -13.63 11.18
N ARG A 566 0.72 -14.12 10.76
CA ARG A 566 -0.47 -14.23 11.63
C ARG A 566 -0.46 -15.57 12.37
N HIS A 567 -0.65 -15.50 13.69
CA HIS A 567 -0.67 -16.66 14.56
C HIS A 567 -2.01 -16.75 15.30
N ASP A 568 -2.72 -17.86 15.11
CA ASP A 568 -3.96 -18.15 15.84
C ASP A 568 -3.62 -18.80 17.18
N LEU A 569 -3.87 -18.09 18.27
CA LEU A 569 -3.53 -18.56 19.61
C LEU A 569 -4.71 -19.30 20.26
N VAL A 570 -4.41 -20.48 20.82
CA VAL A 570 -5.38 -21.23 21.62
C VAL A 570 -5.54 -20.55 22.98
N VAL A 571 -6.78 -20.28 23.37
CA VAL A 571 -7.12 -19.71 24.67
C VAL A 571 -7.42 -20.84 25.67
N TYR A 572 -6.52 -21.02 26.61
CA TYR A 572 -6.66 -21.93 27.76
C TYR A 572 -7.55 -21.29 28.82
N LYS A 573 -8.37 -22.09 29.51
CA LYS A 573 -9.31 -21.64 30.55
C LYS A 573 -9.14 -22.39 31.84
#